data_AF-A0A7Y9DV07-F1
#
_entry.id   AF-A0A7Y9DV07-F1
#
_cell.length_a   1.000
_cell.length_b   1.000
_cell.length_c   1.000
_cell.angle_alpha   90.00
_cell.angle_beta   90.00
_cell.angle_gamma   90.00
#
_symmetry.space_group_name_H-M   'P 1'
#
loop_
_entity.id
_entity.type
_entity.pdbx_description
1 polymer ?
#
loop_
_entity_poly.entity_id
_entity_poly.type
_entity_poly.pdbx_seq_one_letter_code
_entity_poly.pdbx_strand_id
1 'polypeptide(L)'
;MIRALPGAALTVACLTALALGLTACSSSPSPTTGQTTPTATSPAAGTFPADVVAQIDRDAQASLQGGITGTVVSIVDPARGTFLKAYGTADTAGTPMTTDMHYRIASVSKTFTAHAVLQLVGQGRLSLDAPLAQFVPDIPNGDAITVRDLLGMRGGVYDFTADADFDRRYEADPTLPGWTPRTSWR
;
A
#
# COMPACT_ATOMS: atom_id res chain seq x y z
N MET A 1 5.85 27.97 57.11
CA MET A 1 5.35 26.76 57.80
C MET A 1 5.84 25.56 56.99
N ILE A 2 6.78 24.76 57.51
CA ILE A 2 6.56 23.40 58.07
C ILE A 2 6.20 22.40 56.94
N ARG A 3 6.96 21.35 56.60
CA ARG A 3 8.26 20.81 57.10
C ARG A 3 8.84 19.84 56.04
N ALA A 4 10.10 19.41 56.14
CA ALA A 4 10.76 18.46 55.22
C ALA A 4 11.40 17.24 55.95
N LEU A 5 11.87 16.24 55.17
CA LEU A 5 12.71 15.06 55.53
C LEU A 5 12.03 13.92 56.34
N PRO A 6 12.59 12.68 56.46
CA PRO A 6 13.77 12.00 55.84
C PRO A 6 13.34 10.91 54.81
N GLY A 7 14.12 9.89 54.34
CA GLY A 7 15.55 9.53 54.43
C GLY A 7 15.84 8.02 54.73
N ALA A 8 17.03 7.50 54.36
CA ALA A 8 17.63 6.16 54.67
C ALA A 8 17.06 4.88 53.99
N ALA A 9 17.80 3.79 53.71
CA ALA A 9 19.26 3.52 53.67
C ALA A 9 19.62 2.23 52.88
N LEU A 10 20.92 2.02 52.60
CA LEU A 10 21.53 0.82 52.01
C LEU A 10 21.33 -0.47 52.84
N THR A 11 21.37 -1.62 52.17
CA THR A 11 22.18 -2.78 52.63
C THR A 11 22.76 -3.55 51.45
N VAL A 12 24.05 -3.88 51.54
CA VAL A 12 24.78 -4.77 50.62
C VAL A 12 24.89 -6.14 51.29
N ALA A 13 24.73 -7.22 50.52
CA ALA A 13 25.17 -8.57 50.92
C ALA A 13 25.89 -9.23 49.75
N CYS A 14 27.18 -9.52 49.94
CA CYS A 14 28.08 -10.16 48.99
C CYS A 14 28.68 -11.39 49.65
N LEU A 15 28.67 -12.56 48.99
CA LEU A 15 29.38 -13.82 49.30
C LEU A 15 28.91 -14.87 48.25
N THR A 16 29.61 -15.21 47.15
CA THR A 16 30.91 -15.88 46.93
C THR A 16 31.04 -17.33 47.45
N ALA A 17 30.93 -18.31 46.54
CA ALA A 17 31.73 -19.56 46.42
C ALA A 17 31.04 -20.44 45.35
N LEU A 18 31.58 -20.79 44.17
CA LEU A 18 32.85 -21.42 43.79
C LEU A 18 32.94 -22.92 44.15
N ALA A 19 32.67 -23.79 43.16
CA ALA A 19 33.28 -25.12 43.01
C ALA A 19 33.15 -25.62 41.56
N LEU A 20 34.24 -26.14 40.99
CA LEU A 20 34.28 -26.82 39.68
C LEU A 20 33.91 -28.30 39.83
N GLY A 21 33.34 -28.93 38.80
CA GLY A 21 32.97 -30.36 38.84
C GLY A 21 32.63 -31.01 37.50
N LEU A 22 33.67 -31.37 36.73
CA LEU A 22 33.79 -32.56 35.87
C LEU A 22 32.57 -33.09 35.06
N THR A 23 32.65 -32.86 33.75
CA THR A 23 32.41 -33.82 32.63
C THR A 23 31.52 -35.05 32.84
N ALA A 24 30.38 -35.10 32.13
CA ALA A 24 29.84 -36.35 31.56
C ALA A 24 29.02 -36.05 30.29
N CYS A 25 29.51 -36.47 29.12
CA CYS A 25 28.72 -36.43 27.88
C CYS A 25 27.85 -37.69 27.80
N SER A 26 26.53 -37.55 27.88
CA SER A 26 25.57 -38.61 27.58
C SER A 26 24.74 -38.25 26.35
N SER A 27 25.24 -38.67 25.19
CA SER A 27 24.55 -38.50 23.90
C SER A 27 23.47 -39.57 23.73
N SER A 28 22.21 -39.20 23.95
CA SER A 28 21.06 -40.03 23.56
C SER A 28 20.81 -39.90 22.04
N PRO A 29 20.86 -40.99 21.25
CA PRO A 29 20.49 -40.93 19.85
C PRO A 29 18.97 -40.85 19.71
N SER A 30 18.45 -39.65 19.43
CA SER A 30 17.07 -39.50 18.94
C SER A 30 16.93 -40.21 17.59
N PRO A 31 15.85 -40.98 17.35
CA PRO A 31 15.67 -41.67 16.08
C PRO A 31 15.55 -40.65 14.94
N THR A 32 16.42 -40.76 13.94
CA THR A 32 16.34 -39.99 12.71
C THR A 32 15.11 -40.46 11.91
N THR A 33 13.95 -39.88 12.18
CA THR A 33 12.87 -39.85 11.19
C THR A 33 13.38 -39.10 9.98
N GLY A 34 13.69 -39.84 8.92
CA GLY A 34 14.06 -39.28 7.64
C GLY A 34 12.91 -38.45 7.08
N GLN A 35 12.90 -37.16 7.38
CA GLN A 35 12.07 -36.21 6.64
C GLN A 35 12.63 -36.12 5.24
N THR A 36 12.07 -36.94 4.34
CA THR A 36 12.03 -36.61 2.93
C THR A 36 11.25 -35.31 2.80
N THR A 37 11.95 -34.17 2.91
CA THR A 37 11.42 -32.89 2.47
C THR A 37 10.90 -33.10 1.07
N PRO A 38 9.59 -32.93 0.80
CA PRO A 38 9.13 -32.96 -0.57
C PRO A 38 9.85 -31.83 -1.28
N THR A 39 10.74 -32.17 -2.21
CA THR A 39 11.26 -31.20 -3.17
C THR A 39 10.04 -30.62 -3.85
N ALA A 40 9.68 -29.40 -3.47
CA ALA A 40 8.67 -28.65 -4.18
C ALA A 40 9.24 -28.39 -5.57
N THR A 41 8.93 -29.29 -6.50
CA THR A 41 9.05 -29.05 -7.93
C THR A 41 8.24 -27.80 -8.18
N SER A 42 8.91 -26.65 -8.21
CA SER A 42 8.32 -25.42 -8.73
C SER A 42 7.73 -25.82 -10.07
N PRO A 43 6.43 -25.59 -10.31
CA PRO A 43 5.90 -25.73 -11.65
C PRO A 43 6.86 -24.99 -12.58
N ALA A 44 7.29 -25.64 -13.66
CA ALA A 44 7.95 -24.91 -14.73
C ALA A 44 6.98 -23.78 -15.08
N ALA A 45 7.42 -22.53 -14.90
CA ALA A 45 6.54 -21.38 -15.12
C ALA A 45 6.03 -21.49 -16.54
N GLY A 46 4.74 -21.82 -16.67
CA GLY A 46 4.12 -22.02 -17.97
C GLY A 46 4.17 -20.71 -18.73
N THR A 47 3.99 -20.78 -20.04
CA THR A 47 3.68 -19.59 -20.82
C THR A 47 2.16 -19.45 -20.93
N PHE A 48 1.69 -18.22 -21.17
CA PHE A 48 0.29 -18.03 -21.55
C PHE A 48 -0.01 -18.82 -22.85
N PRO A 49 -1.13 -19.56 -22.92
CA PRO A 49 -1.54 -20.26 -24.14
C PRO A 49 -1.65 -19.31 -25.34
N ALA A 50 -1.29 -19.80 -26.53
CA ALA A 50 -1.21 -18.96 -27.73
C ALA A 50 -2.57 -18.37 -28.15
N ASP A 51 -3.66 -19.07 -27.90
CA ASP A 51 -5.04 -18.62 -28.08
C ASP A 51 -5.41 -17.49 -27.10
N VAL A 52 -4.97 -17.58 -25.84
CA VAL A 52 -5.13 -16.53 -24.82
C VAL A 52 -4.32 -15.29 -25.20
N VAL A 53 -3.07 -15.46 -25.63
CA VAL A 53 -2.24 -14.35 -26.13
C VAL A 53 -2.88 -13.69 -27.36
N ALA A 54 -3.39 -14.48 -28.30
CA ALA A 54 -4.10 -13.97 -29.47
C ALA A 54 -5.40 -13.24 -29.10
N GLN A 55 -6.09 -13.65 -28.03
CA GLN A 55 -7.25 -12.94 -27.51
C GLN A 55 -6.86 -11.59 -26.89
N ILE A 56 -5.83 -11.55 -26.04
CA ILE A 56 -5.31 -10.31 -25.45
C ILE A 56 -4.86 -9.33 -26.54
N ASP A 57 -4.16 -9.83 -27.56
CA ASP A 57 -3.75 -9.03 -28.71
C ASP A 57 -4.95 -8.46 -29.49
N ARG A 58 -6.02 -9.25 -29.69
CA ARG A 58 -7.25 -8.76 -30.33
C ARG A 58 -7.93 -7.67 -29.49
N ASP A 59 -8.08 -7.88 -28.19
CA ASP A 59 -8.77 -6.94 -27.31
C ASP A 59 -8.00 -5.63 -27.15
N ALA A 60 -6.67 -5.71 -27.03
CA ALA A 60 -5.79 -4.54 -27.01
C ALA A 60 -5.89 -3.76 -28.33
N GLN A 61 -5.86 -4.42 -29.49
CA GLN A 61 -6.02 -3.76 -30.80
C GLN A 61 -7.42 -3.16 -31.00
N ALA A 62 -8.48 -3.82 -30.52
CA ALA A 62 -9.84 -3.29 -30.54
C ALA A 62 -9.96 -2.01 -29.68
N SER A 63 -9.26 -1.94 -28.54
CA SER A 63 -9.22 -0.73 -27.71
C SER A 63 -8.65 0.48 -28.46
N LEU A 64 -7.67 0.28 -29.34
CA LEU A 64 -7.08 1.36 -30.15
C LEU A 64 -8.08 1.91 -31.17
N GLN A 65 -8.89 1.04 -31.78
CA GLN A 65 -9.98 1.47 -32.69
C GLN A 65 -11.09 2.23 -31.96
N GLY A 66 -11.17 2.10 -30.63
CA GLY A 66 -12.07 2.86 -29.75
C GLY A 66 -11.58 4.26 -29.37
N GLY A 67 -10.47 4.75 -29.94
CA GLY A 67 -9.92 6.09 -29.69
C GLY A 67 -8.84 6.16 -28.59
N ILE A 68 -8.42 5.02 -28.03
CA ILE A 68 -7.25 4.95 -27.15
C ILE A 68 -5.99 4.98 -28.01
N THR A 69 -5.12 5.98 -27.84
CA THR A 69 -3.91 6.13 -28.67
C THR A 69 -2.91 4.98 -28.45
N GLY A 70 -2.80 4.50 -27.20
CA GLY A 70 -1.91 3.40 -26.83
C GLY A 70 -2.29 2.78 -25.48
N THR A 71 -1.93 1.51 -25.29
CA THR A 71 -2.15 0.77 -24.04
C THR A 71 -0.99 -0.16 -23.70
N VAL A 72 -0.75 -0.41 -22.40
CA VAL A 72 0.17 -1.46 -21.91
C VAL A 72 -0.66 -2.45 -21.11
N VAL A 73 -0.56 -3.73 -21.47
CA VAL A 73 -1.24 -4.83 -20.78
C VAL A 73 -0.19 -5.66 -20.03
N SER A 74 -0.42 -5.87 -18.73
CA SER A 74 0.36 -6.78 -17.90
C SER A 74 -0.58 -7.76 -17.20
N ILE A 75 -0.25 -9.05 -17.24
CA ILE A 75 -0.96 -10.11 -16.53
C ILE A 75 0.07 -10.99 -15.83
N VAL A 76 -0.05 -11.11 -14.51
CA VAL A 76 0.84 -11.94 -13.68
C VAL A 76 0.05 -13.11 -13.14
N ASP A 77 0.48 -14.33 -13.48
CA ASP A 77 -0.15 -15.59 -13.11
C ASP A 77 0.91 -16.52 -12.49
N PRO A 78 0.73 -17.03 -11.25
CA PRO A 78 1.73 -17.87 -10.60
C PRO A 78 2.09 -19.17 -11.34
N ALA A 79 1.19 -19.67 -12.20
CA ALA A 79 1.41 -20.88 -13.00
C ALA A 79 1.81 -20.57 -14.46
N ARG A 80 1.51 -19.38 -14.98
CA ARG A 80 1.74 -18.96 -16.40
C ARG A 80 2.73 -17.80 -16.57
N GLY A 81 3.41 -17.41 -15.49
CA GLY A 81 4.40 -16.33 -15.49
C GLY A 81 3.78 -14.95 -15.75
N THR A 82 4.52 -14.10 -16.44
CA THR A 82 4.09 -12.72 -16.75
C THR A 82 3.91 -12.52 -18.24
N PHE A 83 2.72 -12.09 -18.64
CA PHE A 83 2.50 -11.42 -19.92
C PHE A 83 2.71 -9.93 -19.72
N LEU A 84 3.48 -9.28 -20.61
CA LEU A 84 3.67 -7.83 -20.61
C LEU A 84 3.88 -7.37 -22.05
N LYS A 85 3.00 -6.50 -22.56
CA LYS A 85 3.07 -5.99 -23.94
C LYS A 85 2.47 -4.59 -24.08
N ALA A 86 3.07 -3.79 -24.94
CA ALA A 86 2.62 -2.46 -25.29
C ALA A 86 2.03 -2.43 -26.71
N TYR A 87 1.05 -1.56 -26.94
CA TYR A 87 0.29 -1.44 -28.19
C TYR A 87 0.00 0.03 -28.49
N GLY A 88 0.01 0.42 -29.77
CA GLY A 88 -0.30 1.78 -30.21
C GLY A 88 0.84 2.78 -29.98
N THR A 89 0.50 4.06 -29.87
CA THR A 89 1.44 5.18 -29.70
C THR A 89 1.16 5.96 -28.42
N ALA A 90 2.22 6.54 -27.84
CA ALA A 90 2.17 7.26 -26.57
C ALA A 90 1.67 8.71 -26.72
N ASP A 91 1.70 9.22 -27.95
CA ASP A 91 1.31 10.57 -28.32
C ASP A 91 0.70 10.62 -29.73
N THR A 92 0.30 11.83 -30.15
CA THR A 92 -0.21 12.15 -31.48
C THR A 92 0.88 12.35 -32.53
N ALA A 93 2.17 12.39 -32.14
CA ALA A 93 3.30 12.43 -33.06
C ALA A 93 3.69 11.03 -33.59
N GLY A 94 3.16 9.98 -32.97
CA GLY A 94 3.35 8.59 -33.37
C GLY A 94 4.46 7.87 -32.60
N THR A 95 4.91 8.39 -31.46
CA THR A 95 5.93 7.74 -30.61
C THR A 95 5.44 6.35 -30.19
N PRO A 96 6.14 5.24 -30.53
CA PRO A 96 5.70 3.90 -30.17
C PRO A 96 5.58 3.70 -28.66
N MET A 97 4.52 3.03 -28.22
CA MET A 97 4.37 2.64 -26.82
C MET A 97 5.41 1.59 -26.42
N THR A 98 6.01 1.74 -25.24
CA THR A 98 6.95 0.78 -24.66
C THR A 98 6.50 0.39 -23.24
N THR A 99 6.96 -0.78 -22.77
CA THR A 99 6.50 -1.37 -21.51
C THR A 99 7.14 -0.77 -20.26
N ASP A 100 8.14 0.11 -20.43
CA ASP A 100 8.88 0.85 -19.42
C ASP A 100 8.39 2.30 -19.25
N MET A 101 7.38 2.73 -20.01
CA MET A 101 6.76 4.05 -19.86
C MET A 101 6.04 4.22 -18.51
N HIS A 102 6.06 5.44 -17.98
CA HIS A 102 5.35 5.82 -16.77
C HIS A 102 3.95 6.38 -17.07
N TYR A 103 2.96 5.99 -16.25
CA TYR A 103 1.57 6.43 -16.38
C TYR A 103 1.06 7.07 -15.09
N ARG A 104 0.17 8.06 -15.23
CA ARG A 104 -0.59 8.61 -14.10
C ARG A 104 -1.72 7.63 -13.74
N ILE A 105 -1.51 6.81 -12.71
CA ILE A 105 -2.44 5.73 -12.31
C ILE A 105 -3.77 6.20 -11.68
N ALA A 106 -4.03 7.52 -11.65
CA ALA A 106 -5.25 8.15 -11.17
C ALA A 106 -5.74 7.57 -9.81
N SER A 107 -6.99 7.09 -9.75
CA SER A 107 -7.63 6.57 -8.53
C SER A 107 -6.99 5.30 -7.96
N VAL A 108 -6.12 4.59 -8.70
CA VAL A 108 -5.36 3.44 -8.14
C VAL A 108 -4.45 3.90 -6.99
N SER A 109 -4.01 5.16 -7.00
CA SER A 109 -3.27 5.80 -5.89
C SER A 109 -4.00 5.68 -4.53
N LYS A 110 -5.34 5.64 -4.53
CA LYS A 110 -6.13 5.52 -3.29
C LYS A 110 -5.82 4.22 -2.52
N THR A 111 -5.48 3.13 -3.22
CA THR A 111 -5.06 1.86 -2.60
C THR A 111 -3.77 2.01 -1.80
N PHE A 112 -2.79 2.75 -2.33
CA PHE A 112 -1.53 3.04 -1.65
C PHE A 112 -1.74 3.96 -0.44
N THR A 113 -2.58 5.00 -0.57
CA THR A 113 -2.97 5.86 0.56
C THR A 113 -3.67 5.06 1.66
N ALA A 114 -4.63 4.19 1.31
CA ALA A 114 -5.31 3.32 2.27
C ALA A 114 -4.33 2.36 2.97
N HIS A 115 -3.36 1.79 2.23
CA HIS A 115 -2.31 0.96 2.83
C HIS A 115 -1.47 1.74 3.85
N ALA A 116 -1.02 2.97 3.52
CA ALA A 116 -0.25 3.80 4.44
C ALA A 116 -1.05 4.18 5.71
N VAL A 117 -2.35 4.50 5.57
CA VAL A 117 -3.25 4.74 6.71
C VAL A 117 -3.37 3.49 7.59
N LEU A 118 -3.58 2.32 6.99
CA LEU A 118 -3.69 1.05 7.72
C LEU A 118 -2.37 0.63 8.39
N GLN A 119 -1.21 0.96 7.82
CA GLN A 119 0.09 0.81 8.48
C GLN A 119 0.21 1.69 9.74
N LEU A 120 -0.24 2.95 9.68
CA LEU A 120 -0.27 3.83 10.86
C LEU A 120 -1.21 3.32 11.94
N VAL A 121 -2.36 2.74 11.56
CA VAL A 121 -3.28 2.06 12.48
C VAL A 121 -2.63 0.83 13.13
N GLY A 122 -1.96 -0.02 12.34
CA GLY A 122 -1.22 -1.17 12.87
C GLY A 122 -0.06 -0.79 13.79
N GLN A 123 0.50 0.41 13.64
CA GLN A 123 1.51 1.00 14.53
C GLN A 123 0.92 1.67 15.78
N GLY A 124 -0.41 1.71 15.95
CA GLY A 124 -1.08 2.44 17.03
C GLY A 124 -0.95 3.97 16.95
N ARG A 125 -0.53 4.51 15.80
CA ARG A 125 -0.31 5.95 15.57
C ARG A 125 -1.54 6.68 15.03
N LEU A 126 -2.57 5.93 14.68
CA LEU A 126 -3.85 6.41 14.16
C LEU A 126 -4.95 5.43 14.59
N SER A 127 -6.16 5.92 14.84
CA SER A 127 -7.34 5.06 14.98
C SER A 127 -8.21 5.17 13.74
N LEU A 128 -8.80 4.07 13.30
CA LEU A 128 -9.85 4.08 12.27
C LEU A 128 -11.09 4.85 12.74
N ASP A 129 -11.34 4.87 14.05
CA ASP A 129 -12.49 5.51 14.65
C ASP A 129 -12.15 6.93 15.18
N ALA A 130 -10.99 7.47 14.78
CA ALA A 130 -10.63 8.87 15.05
C ALA A 130 -11.51 9.82 14.20
N PRO A 131 -12.14 10.84 14.81
CA PRO A 131 -12.92 11.84 14.07
C PRO A 131 -12.01 12.75 13.25
N LEU A 132 -12.48 13.10 12.05
CA LEU A 132 -11.74 13.85 11.04
C LEU A 132 -11.33 15.26 11.50
N ALA A 133 -12.09 15.87 12.42
CA ALA A 133 -11.78 17.15 13.03
C ALA A 133 -10.41 17.20 13.74
N GLN A 134 -9.86 16.04 14.15
CA GLN A 134 -8.49 15.95 14.71
C GLN A 134 -7.39 16.28 13.70
N PHE A 135 -7.65 16.12 12.40
CA PHE A 135 -6.67 16.26 11.32
C PHE A 135 -6.98 17.46 10.40
N VAL A 136 -8.26 17.76 10.20
CA VAL A 136 -8.73 18.87 9.37
C VAL A 136 -9.67 19.75 10.19
N PRO A 137 -9.16 20.82 10.83
CA PRO A 137 -10.01 21.81 11.48
C PRO A 137 -10.99 22.45 10.49
N ASP A 138 -12.15 22.86 11.00
CA ASP A 138 -13.27 23.50 10.31
C ASP A 138 -13.90 22.69 9.15
N ILE A 139 -13.71 21.36 9.09
CA ILE A 139 -14.39 20.54 8.10
C ILE A 139 -15.85 20.24 8.54
N PRO A 140 -16.86 20.43 7.67
CA PRO A 140 -18.25 20.11 7.99
C PRO A 140 -18.41 18.66 8.46
N ASN A 141 -19.16 18.47 9.55
CA ASN A 141 -19.41 17.18 10.20
C ASN A 141 -18.13 16.43 10.67
N GLY A 142 -17.00 17.13 10.83
CA GLY A 142 -15.71 16.52 11.17
C GLY A 142 -15.66 15.73 12.48
N ASP A 143 -16.57 16.01 13.44
CA ASP A 143 -16.70 15.26 14.69
C ASP A 143 -17.45 13.93 14.53
N ALA A 144 -18.23 13.77 13.46
CA ALA A 144 -19.00 12.57 13.17
C ALA A 144 -18.34 11.67 12.11
N ILE A 145 -17.59 12.26 11.16
CA ILE A 145 -16.89 11.52 10.11
C ILE A 145 -15.61 10.91 10.67
N THR A 146 -15.44 9.59 10.57
CA THR A 146 -14.22 8.91 11.00
C THR A 146 -13.23 8.64 9.86
N VAL A 147 -11.98 8.31 10.20
CA VAL A 147 -10.98 7.79 9.24
C VAL A 147 -11.51 6.56 8.48
N ARG A 148 -12.25 5.68 9.16
CA ARG A 148 -12.92 4.50 8.57
C ARG A 148 -13.92 4.89 7.49
N ASP A 149 -14.69 5.96 7.69
CA ASP A 149 -15.69 6.42 6.74
C ASP A 149 -15.03 7.02 5.49
N LEU A 150 -13.88 7.69 5.63
CA LEU A 150 -13.09 8.14 4.48
C LEU A 150 -12.53 6.97 3.67
N LEU A 151 -11.89 5.99 4.33
CA LEU A 151 -11.40 4.78 3.63
C LEU A 151 -12.53 3.97 2.98
N GLY A 152 -13.72 3.99 3.59
CA GLY A 152 -14.92 3.29 3.12
C GLY A 152 -15.76 4.06 2.10
N MET A 153 -15.37 5.27 1.67
CA MET A 153 -16.15 6.16 0.78
C MET A 153 -17.56 6.48 1.32
N ARG A 154 -17.68 6.63 2.64
CA ARG A 154 -18.94 6.90 3.39
C ARG A 154 -18.94 8.23 4.14
N GLY A 155 -17.81 8.95 4.19
CA GLY A 155 -17.69 10.20 4.96
C GLY A 155 -18.52 11.38 4.44
N GLY A 156 -19.08 11.32 3.23
CA GLY A 156 -19.95 12.38 2.70
C GLY A 156 -19.26 13.75 2.56
N VAL A 157 -17.93 13.78 2.52
CA VAL A 157 -17.14 15.01 2.30
C VAL A 157 -17.38 15.55 0.89
N TYR A 158 -17.30 16.88 0.74
CA TYR A 158 -17.45 17.55 -0.55
C TYR A 158 -16.45 17.01 -1.58
N ASP A 159 -16.95 16.60 -2.74
CA ASP A 159 -16.17 16.12 -3.87
C ASP A 159 -15.87 17.26 -4.85
N PHE A 160 -14.67 17.81 -4.76
CA PHE A 160 -14.21 18.86 -5.66
C PHE A 160 -14.08 18.39 -7.12
N THR A 161 -13.99 17.08 -7.38
CA THR A 161 -13.94 16.52 -8.74
C THR A 161 -15.32 16.31 -9.37
N ALA A 162 -16.39 16.73 -8.66
CA ALA A 162 -17.75 16.85 -9.18
C ALA A 162 -18.19 18.34 -9.32
N ASP A 163 -17.28 19.29 -9.10
CA ASP A 163 -17.56 20.72 -9.18
C ASP A 163 -17.11 21.31 -10.53
N ALA A 164 -18.07 21.82 -11.29
CA ALA A 164 -17.82 22.37 -12.62
C ALA A 164 -16.88 23.60 -12.62
N ASP A 165 -16.75 24.35 -11.52
CA ASP A 165 -15.77 25.43 -11.41
C ASP A 165 -14.35 24.90 -11.17
N PHE A 166 -14.21 23.78 -10.45
CA PHE A 166 -12.92 23.09 -10.31
C PHE A 166 -12.46 22.53 -11.66
N ASP A 167 -13.32 21.78 -12.35
CA ASP A 167 -13.00 21.18 -13.65
C ASP A 167 -12.59 22.25 -14.67
N ARG A 168 -13.39 23.31 -14.80
CA ARG A 168 -13.12 24.46 -15.68
C ARG A 168 -11.79 25.15 -15.37
N ARG A 169 -11.40 25.23 -14.08
CA ARG A 169 -10.09 25.79 -13.69
C ARG A 169 -8.95 24.82 -14.02
N TYR A 170 -9.14 23.53 -13.78
CA TYR A 170 -8.13 22.50 -14.05
C TYR A 170 -7.83 22.34 -15.55
N GLU A 171 -8.86 22.44 -16.39
CA GLU A 171 -8.72 22.46 -17.85
C GLU A 171 -7.99 23.70 -18.36
N ALA A 172 -8.23 24.87 -17.74
CA ALA A 172 -7.58 26.13 -18.12
C ALA A 172 -6.12 26.21 -17.65
N ASP A 173 -5.83 25.78 -16.41
CA ASP A 173 -4.49 25.71 -15.84
C ASP A 173 -4.41 24.58 -14.78
N PRO A 174 -3.75 23.45 -15.07
CA PRO A 174 -3.66 22.32 -14.14
C PRO A 174 -2.74 22.60 -12.93
N THR A 175 -2.06 23.75 -12.87
CA THR A 175 -1.37 24.21 -11.65
C THR A 175 -2.32 24.82 -10.62
N LEU A 176 -3.59 25.08 -11.01
CA LEU A 176 -4.67 25.53 -10.14
C LEU A 176 -4.31 26.74 -9.24
N PRO A 177 -3.81 27.85 -9.81
CA PRO A 177 -3.28 28.97 -9.04
C PRO A 177 -4.32 29.56 -8.08
N GLY A 178 -3.98 29.56 -6.79
CA GLY A 178 -4.83 30.11 -5.71
C GLY A 178 -6.02 29.22 -5.30
N TRP A 179 -6.22 28.06 -5.92
CA TRP A 179 -7.21 27.10 -5.44
C TRP A 179 -6.67 26.30 -4.25
N THR A 180 -7.52 26.03 -3.26
CA THR A 180 -7.23 25.08 -2.19
C THR A 180 -8.48 24.24 -1.88
N PRO A 181 -8.33 22.99 -1.42
CA PRO A 181 -9.47 22.23 -0.91
C PRO A 181 -10.18 22.96 0.25
N ARG A 182 -9.42 23.60 1.16
CA ARG A 182 -9.97 24.29 2.35
C ARG A 182 -10.93 25.45 2.05
N THR A 183 -10.93 25.94 0.82
CA THR A 183 -11.83 27.00 0.34
C THR A 183 -13.07 26.48 -0.39
N SER A 184 -13.16 25.19 -0.73
CA SER A 184 -14.25 24.66 -1.58
C SER A 184 -15.46 24.14 -0.82
N TRP A 185 -15.39 24.03 0.51
CA TRP A 185 -16.49 23.59 1.39
C TRP A 185 -16.93 24.66 2.40
N ARG A 186 -16.63 25.94 2.12
CA ARG A 186 -17.00 27.10 2.93
C ARG A 186 -18.16 27.87 2.30
#